data_AF-A0A355DEV0-F1
#
_entry.id   AF-A0A355DEV0-F1
#
_cell.length_a   1.000
_cell.length_b   1.000
_cell.length_c   1.000
_cell.angle_alpha   90.00
_cell.angle_beta   90.00
_cell.angle_gamma   90.00
#
_symmetry.space_group_name_H-M   'P 1'
#
loop_
_entity.id
_entity.type
_entity.pdbx_description
1 polymer ?
#
loop_
_entity_poly.entity_id
_entity_poly.type
_entity_poly.pdbx_seq_one_letter_code
_entity_poly.pdbx_strand_id
1 'polypeptide(L)' 'YRSGIYVADDAQRAAAEATRDAFASVLAAARYGEITTEIAALDRFFYAEDHHQQYLAKNPMGYCGIGGTGLTCPVGVVG' A
#
# COMPACT_ATOMS: atom_id res chain seq x y z
N TYR A 1 -5.50 0.05 11.57
CA TYR A 1 -4.77 0.35 10.33
C TYR A 1 -5.52 -0.28 9.17
N ARG A 2 -5.75 0.45 8.08
CA ARG A 2 -6.39 -0.07 6.84
C ARG A 2 -5.41 0.09 5.67
N SER A 3 -5.56 -0.76 4.65
CA SER A 3 -4.81 -0.60 3.39
C SER A 3 -5.43 0.51 2.55
N GLY A 4 -4.60 1.39 1.97
CA GLY A 4 -5.09 2.48 1.12
C GLY A 4 -3.99 3.08 0.24
N ILE A 5 -4.37 3.50 -0.96
CA ILE A 5 -3.55 4.21 -1.93
C ILE A 5 -4.30 5.51 -2.28
N TYR A 6 -3.69 6.66 -1.97
CA TYR A 6 -4.25 7.97 -2.27
C TYR A 6 -3.47 8.61 -3.42
N VAL A 7 -4.14 8.80 -4.55
CA VAL A 7 -3.51 9.20 -5.82
C VAL A 7 -3.62 10.70 -6.05
N ALA A 8 -2.58 11.30 -6.63
CA ALA A 8 -2.52 12.72 -6.97
C ALA A 8 -3.07 13.03 -8.36
N ASP A 9 -3.08 12.06 -9.27
CA ASP A 9 -3.51 12.20 -10.66
C ASP A 9 -4.05 10.88 -11.24
N ASP A 10 -4.56 10.97 -12.47
CA ASP A 10 -5.16 9.83 -13.17
C ASP A 10 -4.13 8.78 -13.61
N ALA A 11 -2.88 9.18 -13.85
CA ALA A 11 -1.82 8.23 -14.19
C ALA A 11 -1.50 7.32 -12.99
N GLN A 12 -1.43 7.89 -11.79
CA GLN A 12 -1.29 7.15 -10.55
C GLN A 12 -2.52 6.29 -10.25
N ARG A 13 -3.73 6.78 -10.55
CA ARG A 13 -4.97 5.97 -10.43
C ARG A 13 -4.88 4.71 -11.29
N ALA A 14 -4.58 4.88 -12.58
CA ALA A 14 -4.47 3.77 -13.51
C ALA A 14 -3.41 2.75 -13.05
N ALA A 15 -2.25 3.21 -12.62
CA ALA A 15 -1.20 2.34 -12.07
C ALA A 15 -1.64 1.61 -10.80
N ALA A 16 -2.31 2.29 -9.86
CA ALA A 16 -2.79 1.69 -8.62
C ALA A 16 -3.86 0.61 -8.87
N GLU A 17 -4.81 0.87 -9.78
CA GLU A 17 -5.85 -0.08 -10.14
C GLU A 17 -5.27 -1.29 -10.88
N ALA A 18 -4.40 -1.07 -11.86
CA ALA A 18 -3.78 -2.16 -12.61
C ALA A 18 -2.88 -3.05 -11.73
N THR A 19 -2.12 -2.46 -10.81
CA THR A 19 -1.31 -3.23 -9.85
C THR A 19 -2.17 -3.99 -8.83
N ARG A 20 -3.25 -3.38 -8.32
CA ARG A 20 -4.23 -4.07 -7.47
C ARG A 20 -4.79 -5.30 -8.17
N ASP A 21 -5.24 -5.14 -9.41
CA ASP A 21 -5.91 -6.21 -10.15
C ASP A 21 -4.94 -7.35 -10.50
N ALA A 22 -3.71 -7.01 -10.90
CA ALA A 22 -2.66 -8.01 -11.10
C ALA A 22 -2.36 -8.80 -9.81
N PHE A 23 -2.26 -8.11 -8.67
CA PHE A 23 -1.95 -8.74 -7.38
C PHE A 23 -3.13 -9.50 -6.76
N ALA A 24 -4.37 -9.17 -7.12
CA ALA A 24 -5.58 -9.85 -6.65
C ALA A 24 -5.53 -11.35 -7.00
N SER A 25 -5.06 -11.68 -8.21
CA SER A 25 -4.88 -13.08 -8.63
C SER A 25 -3.87 -13.84 -7.76
N VAL A 26 -2.77 -13.19 -7.38
CA VAL A 26 -1.71 -13.76 -6.54
C VAL A 26 -2.25 -14.04 -5.13
N LEU A 27 -2.98 -13.09 -4.55
CA LEU A 27 -3.58 -13.26 -3.23
C LEU A 27 -4.68 -14.33 -3.21
N ALA A 28 -5.50 -14.40 -4.26
CA ALA A 28 -6.50 -15.44 -4.41
C ALA A 28 -5.85 -16.84 -4.50
N ALA A 29 -4.79 -16.99 -5.29
CA ALA A 29 -4.04 -18.25 -5.41
C ALA A 29 -3.43 -18.69 -4.06
N ALA A 30 -3.01 -17.72 -3.24
CA ALA A 30 -2.50 -17.95 -1.91
C ALA A 30 -3.58 -17.96 -0.80
N ARG A 31 -4.87 -17.93 -1.17
CA ARG A 31 -6.04 -18.04 -0.27
C ARG A 31 -6.17 -16.92 0.77
N TYR A 32 -5.68 -15.72 0.45
CA TYR A 32 -5.80 -14.54 1.33
C TYR A 32 -7.16 -13.82 1.24
N GLY A 33 -8.01 -14.18 0.27
CA GLY A 33 -9.29 -13.52 0.03
C GLY A 33 -9.16 -12.28 -0.87
N GLU A 34 -10.23 -11.48 -0.94
CA GLU A 34 -10.27 -10.28 -1.78
C GLU A 34 -9.40 -9.16 -1.22
N ILE A 35 -8.83 -8.35 -2.11
CA ILE A 35 -8.07 -7.16 -1.71
C ILE A 35 -9.03 -6.10 -1.14
N THR A 36 -8.68 -5.58 0.03
CA THR A 36 -9.45 -4.53 0.74
C THR A 36 -8.86 -3.12 0.58
N THR A 37 -7.84 -2.95 -0.25
CA THR A 37 -7.17 -1.67 -0.48
C THR A 37 -8.11 -0.64 -1.09
N GLU A 38 -8.32 0.47 -0.38
CA GLU A 38 -9.01 1.66 -0.88
C GLU A 38 -8.13 2.39 -1.91
N ILE A 39 -8.69 2.78 -3.06
CA ILE A 39 -8.01 3.63 -4.05
C ILE A 39 -8.83 4.91 -4.25
N ALA A 40 -8.34 6.03 -3.72
CA ALA A 40 -9.07 7.30 -3.70
C ALA A 40 -8.18 8.47 -4.11
N ALA A 41 -8.79 9.58 -4.57
CA ALA A 41 -8.03 10.80 -4.82
C ALA A 41 -7.56 11.40 -3.49
N LEU A 42 -6.32 11.91 -3.45
CA LEU A 42 -5.80 12.62 -2.29
C LEU A 42 -6.51 13.99 -2.18
N ASP A 43 -7.34 14.18 -1.14
CA ASP A 43 -7.94 15.48 -0.82
C ASP A 43 -6.99 16.31 0.05
N ARG A 44 -6.81 15.91 1.31
CA ARG A 44 -5.95 16.63 2.28
C ARG A 44 -5.06 15.67 3.04
N PHE A 45 -3.83 16.11 3.26
CA PHE A 45 -2.88 15.44 4.11
C PHE A 45 -2.61 16.29 5.35
N PHE A 46 -2.80 15.70 6.53
CA PHE A 46 -2.48 16.33 7.81
C PHE A 46 -1.22 15.70 8.36
N TYR A 47 -0.24 16.52 8.71
CA TYR A 47 0.97 16.04 9.38
C TYR A 47 0.60 15.49 10.77
N ALA A 48 1.14 14.31 11.07
CA ALA A 48 1.18 13.82 12.44
C ALA A 48 2.19 14.64 13.28
N GLU A 49 2.09 14.55 14.60
CA GLU A 49 2.96 15.23 15.56
C GLU A 49 4.45 14.92 15.34
N ASP A 50 5.34 15.83 15.75
CA ASP A 50 6.79 15.74 15.46
C ASP A 50 7.44 14.41 15.90
N HIS A 51 7.01 13.85 17.03
CA HIS A 51 7.56 12.59 17.52
C HIS A 51 7.25 11.39 16.61
N HIS A 52 6.21 11.48 15.76
CA HIS A 52 5.92 10.48 14.74
C HIS A 52 6.84 10.61 13.52
N GLN A 53 7.36 11.81 13.26
CA GLN A 53 8.20 12.08 12.10
C GLN A 53 9.56 11.40 12.27
N GLN A 54 9.92 10.57 11.29
CA GLN A 54 11.16 9.77 11.27
C GLN A 54 11.35 8.91 12.53
N TYR A 55 10.25 8.46 13.15
CA TYR A 55 10.28 7.70 14.42
C TYR A 55 11.24 6.52 14.41
N LEU A 56 11.23 5.67 13.37
CA LEU A 56 12.11 4.49 13.28
C LEU A 56 13.58 4.83 12.99
N ALA A 57 13.86 5.99 12.38
CA ALA A 57 15.24 6.47 12.25
C ALA A 57 15.77 6.99 13.59
N LYS A 58 14.91 7.67 14.38
CA LYS A 58 15.21 8.14 15.74
C LYS A 58 15.30 6.97 16.74
N ASN A 59 14.55 5.89 16.51
CA ASN A 59 14.47 4.71 17.36
C ASN A 59 14.70 3.44 16.51
N PRO A 60 15.97 3.03 16.27
CA PRO A 60 16.27 1.88 15.40
C PRO A 60 15.67 0.55 15.89
N MET A 61 15.42 0.42 17.19
CA MET A 61 14.76 -0.72 17.82
C MET A 61 13.27 -0.46 18.09
N GLY A 62 12.71 0.57 17.47
CA GLY A 62 11.31 0.99 17.61
C GLY A 62 10.35 -0.03 17.01
N TYR A 63 9.13 -0.05 17.54
CA TYR A 63 8.10 -0.98 17.07
C TYR A 63 7.47 -0.50 15.75
N CYS A 64 7.41 -1.39 14.76
CA CYS A 64 6.78 -1.14 13.46
C CYS A 64 5.56 -2.04 13.22
N GLY A 65 5.58 -3.28 13.72
CA GLY A 65 4.44 -4.20 13.66
C GLY A 65 4.01 -4.64 12.24
N ILE A 66 4.79 -4.32 11.20
CA ILE A 66 4.47 -4.68 9.81
C ILE A 66 4.81 -6.16 9.56
N GLY A 67 3.79 -6.93 9.18
CA GLY A 67 3.93 -8.24 8.53
C GLY A 67 3.33 -8.14 7.13
N GLY A 68 4.18 -8.14 6.10
CA GLY A 68 3.73 -8.15 4.70
C GLY A 68 3.12 -9.51 4.32
N THR A 69 2.61 -9.61 3.08
CA THR A 69 2.01 -10.86 2.57
C THR A 69 3.06 -11.95 2.27
N GLY A 70 4.34 -11.56 2.12
CA GLY A 70 5.43 -12.47 1.73
C GLY A 70 5.39 -12.92 0.26
N LEU A 71 4.49 -12.36 -0.55
CA LEU A 71 4.29 -12.70 -1.95
C LEU A 71 4.90 -11.64 -2.87
N THR A 72 5.41 -12.08 -4.02
CA THR A 72 6.06 -11.20 -5.00
C THR A 72 5.06 -10.69 -6.02
N CYS A 73 5.19 -9.42 -6.43
CA CYS A 73 4.38 -8.85 -7.50
C CYS A 73 4.75 -9.51 -8.84
N PRO A 74 3.77 -9.84 -9.71
CA PRO A 74 4.04 -10.32 -11.06
C PRO A 74 4.78 -9.24 -11.87
N VAL A 75 5.95 -9.58 -12.41
CA VAL A 75 6.73 -8.65 -13.24
C VAL A 75 6.18 -8.65 -14.67
N GLY A 76 6.05 -7.47 -15.29
CA GLY A 76 5.64 -7.33 -16.69
C GLY A 76 4.13 -7.45 -16.96
N VAL A 77 3.29 -7.45 -15.92
CA VAL A 77 1.83 -7.60 -16.02
C VAL A 77 1.11 -6.26 -15.97
N VAL A 78 1.80 -5.20 -15.53
CA VAL A 78 1.29 -3.83 -15.48
C VAL A 78 2.20 -2.99 -16.36
N GLY A 79 1.64 -2.46 -17.46
CA GLY A 79 2.33 -1.70 -18.49
C GLY A 79 1.77 -0.30 -18.62
#